data_AF-A0AA38CRN5-F1
#
_entry.id   AF-A0AA38CRN5-F1
#
_cell.length_a   1.000
_cell.length_b   1.000
_cell.length_c   1.000
_cell.angle_alpha   90.00
_cell.angle_beta   90.00
_cell.angle_gamma   90.00
#
_symmetry.space_group_name_H-M   'P 1'
#
loop_
_entity.id
_entity.type
_entity.pdbx_description
1 polymer ?
#
loop_
_entity_poly.entity_id
_entity_poly.type
_entity_poly.pdbx_seq_one_letter_code
_entity_poly.pdbx_strand_id
1 'polypeptide(L)'
;WWPGGLGKVSTHAIVYARLITDGRDYGVHAFLVQIRSLDDHEPLPGVTVADIGMKFGNGAYNTMDNGLLRFDHVRIPRKQMLMRLSKVTREGKYLQSDVPRQLVYGAMVYVRQTIVADASNYLSRAVCIAVRYSAVRRQFGSQAGGPEIQ
;
A
#
# COMPACT_ATOMS: atom_id res chain seq x y z
N TRP A 1 6.97 -2.13 7.01
CA TRP A 1 7.89 -1.26 6.26
C TRP A 1 7.27 -0.98 4.90
N TRP A 2 7.12 0.30 4.52
CA TRP A 2 6.41 0.85 3.34
C TRP A 2 4.91 1.17 3.39
N PRO A 3 4.03 0.62 4.27
CA PRO A 3 2.61 0.95 4.20
C PRO A 3 2.36 2.47 4.23
N GLY A 4 1.67 3.00 3.22
CA GLY A 4 1.24 4.40 3.19
C GLY A 4 0.17 4.64 4.25
N GLY A 5 0.13 5.84 4.83
CA GLY A 5 -0.80 6.14 5.93
C GLY A 5 -0.35 5.62 7.29
N LEU A 6 0.71 4.81 7.39
CA LEU A 6 1.09 4.13 8.63
C LEU A 6 1.92 5.01 9.57
N GLY A 7 2.84 5.79 9.00
CA GLY A 7 3.87 6.49 9.75
C GLY A 7 3.32 7.41 10.82
N LYS A 8 2.20 8.09 10.51
CA LYS A 8 1.61 9.12 11.37
C LYS A 8 0.09 9.07 11.44
N VAL A 9 -0.64 8.59 10.42
CA VAL A 9 -2.11 8.81 10.34
C VAL A 9 -2.95 7.63 10.83
N SER A 10 -2.64 6.41 10.43
CA SER A 10 -3.49 5.24 10.68
C SER A 10 -3.61 4.93 12.18
N THR A 11 -4.84 4.72 12.65
CA THR A 11 -5.11 4.23 14.02
C THR A 11 -5.21 2.71 14.08
N HIS A 12 -5.52 2.07 12.95
CA HIS A 12 -5.65 0.63 12.79
C HIS A 12 -4.92 0.19 11.51
N ALA A 13 -4.50 -1.07 11.48
CA ALA A 13 -3.89 -1.68 10.31
C ALA A 13 -4.38 -3.12 10.11
N ILE A 14 -4.47 -3.55 8.85
CA ILE A 14 -4.55 -4.97 8.51
C ILE A 14 -3.12 -5.50 8.41
N VAL A 15 -2.73 -6.30 9.41
CA VAL A 15 -1.41 -6.90 9.54
C VAL A 15 -1.43 -8.30 8.94
N TYR A 16 -0.49 -8.58 8.05
CA TYR A 16 -0.25 -9.93 7.53
C TYR A 16 0.85 -10.59 8.34
N ALA A 17 0.55 -11.73 8.98
CA ALA A 17 1.49 -12.47 9.83
C ALA A 17 1.25 -13.99 9.71
N ARG A 18 2.24 -14.79 10.13
CA ARG A 18 2.10 -16.25 10.16
C ARG A 18 1.16 -16.66 11.29
N LEU A 19 0.10 -17.39 10.95
CA LEU A 19 -0.85 -17.92 11.92
C LEU A 19 -0.26 -19.18 12.58
N ILE A 20 -0.03 -19.11 13.88
CA ILE A 20 0.48 -20.23 14.69
C ILE A 20 -0.58 -20.61 15.72
N THR A 21 -0.99 -21.89 15.72
CA THR A 21 -1.93 -22.45 16.71
C THR A 21 -1.65 -23.94 16.91
N ASP A 22 -1.84 -24.45 18.13
CA ASP A 22 -1.47 -25.84 18.51
C ASP A 22 -0.04 -26.23 18.11
N GLY A 23 0.91 -25.29 18.21
CA GLY A 23 2.31 -25.50 17.82
C GLY A 23 2.55 -25.65 16.31
N ARG A 24 1.52 -25.48 15.47
CA ARG A 24 1.60 -25.60 14.02
C ARG A 24 1.45 -24.25 13.33
N ASP A 25 2.21 -24.08 12.26
CA ASP A 25 2.16 -22.93 11.37
C ASP A 25 1.23 -23.18 10.17
N TYR A 26 0.29 -22.26 9.96
CA TYR A 26 -0.72 -22.31 8.90
C TYR A 26 -0.50 -21.26 7.79
N GLY A 27 0.66 -20.60 7.78
CA GLY A 27 1.01 -19.59 6.80
C GLY A 27 0.37 -18.23 7.05
N VAL A 28 0.47 -17.34 6.05
CA VAL A 28 0.15 -15.92 6.19
C VAL A 28 -1.36 -15.68 6.24
N HIS A 29 -1.81 -14.98 7.27
CA HIS A 29 -3.19 -14.56 7.48
C HIS A 29 -3.26 -13.08 7.87
N ALA A 30 -4.45 -12.49 7.73
CA ALA A 30 -4.69 -11.08 7.98
C ALA A 30 -5.38 -10.86 9.33
N PHE A 31 -4.89 -9.88 10.08
CA PHE A 31 -5.34 -9.53 11.42
C PHE A 31 -5.57 -8.03 11.49
N LEU A 32 -6.74 -7.60 11.97
CA LEU A 32 -7.00 -6.21 12.30
C LEU A 32 -6.30 -5.90 13.63
N VAL A 33 -5.43 -4.90 13.64
CA VAL A 33 -4.71 -4.49 14.84
C VAL A 33 -4.89 -3.00 15.02
N GLN A 34 -5.33 -2.59 16.21
CA GLN A 34 -5.27 -1.19 16.60
C GLN A 34 -3.81 -0.85 16.96
N ILE A 35 -3.29 0.22 16.37
CA ILE A 35 -1.88 0.64 16.52
C ILE A 35 -1.72 1.96 17.26
N ARG A 36 -2.78 2.76 17.34
CA ARG A 36 -2.83 4.01 18.11
C ARG A 36 -4.11 4.12 18.91
N SER A 37 -4.03 4.81 20.03
CA SER A 37 -5.18 5.27 20.80
C SER A 37 -6.08 6.18 19.94
N LEU A 38 -7.38 6.14 20.17
CA LEU A 38 -8.34 7.01 19.46
C LEU A 38 -8.53 8.36 20.16
N ASP A 39 -8.02 8.51 21.39
CA ASP A 39 -8.21 9.71 22.20
C ASP A 39 -7.05 10.71 22.02
N ASP A 40 -5.82 10.21 22.09
CA ASP A 40 -4.58 11.01 22.05
C ASP A 40 -3.64 10.64 20.89
N HIS A 41 -4.01 9.63 20.09
CA HIS A 41 -3.25 9.17 18.91
C HIS A 41 -1.86 8.57 19.21
N GLU A 42 -1.54 8.37 20.49
CA GLU A 42 -0.29 7.75 20.91
C GLU A 42 -0.25 6.27 20.51
N PRO A 43 0.93 5.73 20.14
CA PRO A 43 1.09 4.30 19.87
C PRO A 43 0.66 3.44 21.06
N LEU A 44 -0.08 2.37 20.80
CA LEU A 44 -0.50 1.44 21.86
C LEU A 44 0.68 0.65 22.47
N PRO A 45 0.54 0.12 23.70
CA PRO A 45 1.60 -0.68 24.33
C PRO A 45 2.10 -1.82 23.44
N GLY A 46 3.43 -1.95 23.33
CA GLY A 46 4.09 -2.93 22.47
C GLY A 46 4.09 -2.59 20.98
N VAL A 47 3.55 -1.44 20.57
CA VAL A 47 3.59 -0.97 19.17
C VAL A 47 4.72 0.05 18.99
N THR A 48 5.61 -0.21 18.04
CA THR A 48 6.56 0.77 17.54
C THR A 48 6.17 1.16 16.11
N VAL A 49 5.86 2.44 15.89
CA VAL A 49 5.46 2.96 14.58
C VAL A 49 6.20 4.27 14.28
N ALA A 50 6.69 4.41 13.05
CA ALA A 50 7.40 5.61 12.62
C ALA A 50 7.31 5.80 11.10
N ASP A 51 7.55 7.02 10.63
CA ASP A 51 7.76 7.31 9.21
C ASP A 51 9.15 6.80 8.77
N ILE A 52 9.27 6.30 7.54
CA ILE A 52 10.52 5.73 7.02
C ILE A 52 11.47 6.79 6.43
N GLY A 53 11.03 8.04 6.32
CA GLY A 53 11.81 9.18 5.88
C GLY A 53 11.57 9.61 4.43
N MET A 54 12.54 10.37 3.93
CA MET A 54 12.53 10.95 2.60
C MET A 54 12.55 9.89 1.51
N LYS A 55 11.77 10.14 0.46
CA LYS A 55 11.58 9.31 -0.72
C LYS A 55 11.97 10.10 -1.96
N PHE A 56 12.17 9.39 -3.07
CA PHE A 56 12.64 9.97 -4.33
C PHE A 56 11.66 11.02 -4.90
N GLY A 57 12.21 12.13 -5.39
CA GLY A 57 11.50 13.21 -6.06
C GLY A 57 11.06 14.36 -5.14
N ASN A 58 11.10 15.59 -5.67
CA ASN A 58 10.64 16.78 -4.95
C ASN A 58 9.11 16.76 -4.82
N GLY A 59 8.58 16.90 -3.60
CA GLY A 59 7.16 16.68 -3.33
C GLY A 59 6.85 15.19 -3.52
N ALA A 60 6.27 14.81 -4.66
CA ALA A 60 5.96 13.43 -5.03
C ALA A 60 5.35 12.62 -3.85
N TYR A 61 5.93 11.46 -3.54
CA TYR A 61 5.49 10.62 -2.42
C TYR A 61 5.94 11.10 -1.04
N ASN A 62 6.75 12.16 -0.92
CA ASN A 62 7.10 12.72 0.39
C ASN A 62 5.89 13.31 1.14
N THR A 63 4.77 13.53 0.45
CA THR A 63 3.49 13.88 1.09
C THR A 63 2.80 12.69 1.75
N MET A 64 3.24 11.46 1.48
CA MET A 64 2.72 10.24 2.08
C MET A 64 3.62 9.80 3.25
N ASP A 65 3.00 9.47 4.37
CA ASP A 65 3.63 9.01 5.61
C ASP A 65 3.88 7.49 5.58
N ASN A 66 4.66 7.02 4.59
CA ASN A 66 5.02 5.61 4.51
C ASN A 66 5.75 5.18 5.79
N GLY A 67 5.25 4.12 6.44
CA GLY A 67 5.67 3.77 7.78
C GLY A 67 6.43 2.45 7.93
N LEU A 68 7.05 2.31 9.10
CA LEU A 68 7.46 1.04 9.68
C LEU A 68 6.57 0.71 10.87
N LEU A 69 6.45 -0.58 11.16
CA LEU A 69 5.66 -1.10 12.27
C LEU A 69 6.37 -2.32 12.85
N ARG A 70 6.58 -2.33 14.16
CA ARG A 70 7.06 -3.48 14.93
C ARG A 70 6.08 -3.72 16.08
N PHE A 71 5.86 -5.00 16.36
CA PHE A 71 5.07 -5.45 17.51
C PHE A 71 5.97 -6.17 18.50
N ASP A 72 5.77 -5.86 19.78
CA ASP A 72 6.33 -6.57 20.91
C ASP A 72 5.19 -7.20 21.71
N HIS A 73 4.93 -8.49 21.44
CA HIS A 73 3.91 -9.30 22.10
C HIS A 73 2.50 -8.66 22.22
N VAL A 74 2.11 -7.84 21.23
CA VAL A 74 0.79 -7.19 21.19
C VAL A 74 -0.32 -8.24 21.12
N ARG A 75 -1.34 -8.06 21.97
CA ARG A 75 -2.50 -8.96 22.07
C ARG A 75 -3.72 -8.32 21.41
N ILE A 76 -4.43 -9.12 20.63
CA ILE A 76 -5.71 -8.75 20.00
C ILE A 76 -6.77 -9.80 20.29
N PRO A 77 -8.06 -9.44 20.37
CA PRO A 77 -9.13 -10.42 20.37
C PRO A 77 -9.05 -11.37 19.17
N ARG A 78 -9.25 -12.67 19.38
CA ARG A 78 -9.28 -13.69 18.31
C ARG A 78 -10.17 -13.29 17.12
N LYS A 79 -11.30 -12.64 17.39
CA LYS A 79 -12.26 -12.19 16.36
C LYS A 79 -11.71 -11.12 15.41
N GLN A 80 -10.56 -10.50 15.72
CA GLN A 80 -9.89 -9.55 14.83
C GLN A 80 -9.06 -10.24 13.72
N MET A 81 -8.95 -11.56 13.71
CA MET A 81 -8.52 -12.29 12.52
C MET A 81 -9.60 -12.22 11.43
N LEU A 82 -9.22 -11.95 10.18
CA LEU A 82 -10.16 -11.94 9.04
C LEU A 82 -10.54 -13.37 8.64
N MET A 83 -11.64 -13.86 9.22
CA MET A 83 -11.99 -15.29 9.16
C MET A 83 -12.92 -15.73 8.01
N ARG A 84 -12.97 -15.00 6.89
CA ARG A 84 -13.88 -15.35 5.77
C ARG A 84 -13.52 -16.68 5.09
N LEU A 85 -12.23 -16.97 4.94
CA LEU A 85 -11.72 -18.16 4.21
C LEU A 85 -11.13 -19.21 5.14
N SER A 86 -10.68 -18.79 6.31
CA SER A 86 -9.99 -19.62 7.30
C SER A 86 -10.43 -19.16 8.68
N LYS A 87 -10.80 -20.08 9.56
CA LYS A 87 -11.35 -19.79 10.88
C LYS A 87 -10.45 -20.41 11.95
N VAL A 88 -10.42 -19.80 13.13
CA VAL A 88 -9.80 -20.38 14.32
C VAL A 88 -10.86 -20.46 15.42
N THR A 89 -11.14 -21.68 15.90
CA THR A 89 -12.13 -21.90 16.96
C THR A 89 -11.63 -21.39 18.32
N ARG A 90 -12.46 -21.45 19.37
CA ARG A 90 -12.08 -20.90 20.68
C ARG A 90 -11.01 -21.78 21.32
N GLU A 91 -11.04 -23.05 20.97
CA GLU A 91 -10.14 -24.13 21.35
C GLU A 91 -8.84 -24.11 20.53
N GLY A 92 -8.65 -23.13 19.64
CA GLY A 92 -7.43 -23.00 18.83
C GLY A 92 -7.42 -23.85 17.56
N LYS A 93 -8.52 -24.52 17.19
CA LYS A 93 -8.54 -25.36 15.99
C LYS A 93 -8.64 -24.52 14.72
N TYR A 94 -7.73 -24.75 13.79
CA TYR A 94 -7.79 -24.18 12.44
C TYR A 94 -8.83 -24.93 11.60
N LEU A 95 -9.76 -24.19 10.99
CA LEU A 95 -10.77 -24.70 10.09
C LEU A 95 -10.71 -23.96 8.77
N GLN A 96 -10.67 -24.70 7.67
CA GLN A 96 -10.84 -24.11 6.35
C GLN A 96 -12.34 -23.82 6.12
N SER A 97 -12.69 -22.62 5.65
CA SER A 97 -14.08 -22.36 5.23
C SER A 97 -14.38 -23.03 3.89
N ASP A 98 -15.65 -23.27 3.66
CA ASP A 98 -16.31 -23.65 2.41
C ASP A 98 -16.23 -22.59 1.30
N VAL A 99 -15.89 -21.34 1.65
CA VAL A 99 -15.76 -20.25 0.68
C VAL A 99 -14.60 -20.53 -0.29
N PRO A 100 -14.84 -20.53 -1.61
CA PRO A 100 -13.78 -20.74 -2.60
C PRO A 100 -12.67 -19.68 -2.46
N ARG A 101 -11.44 -20.14 -2.25
CA ARG A 101 -10.25 -19.27 -2.12
C ARG A 101 -10.01 -18.40 -3.35
N GLN A 102 -10.49 -18.86 -4.51
CA GLN A 102 -10.36 -18.18 -5.79
C GLN A 102 -11.01 -16.79 -5.79
N LEU A 103 -12.00 -16.55 -4.93
CA LEU A 103 -12.68 -15.26 -4.84
C LEU A 103 -11.75 -14.11 -4.38
N VAL A 104 -10.65 -14.41 -3.68
CA VAL A 104 -9.65 -13.40 -3.30
C VAL A 104 -8.96 -12.80 -4.52
N TYR A 105 -8.84 -13.56 -5.61
CA TYR A 105 -8.24 -13.06 -6.85
C TYR A 105 -9.03 -11.91 -7.46
N GLY A 106 -10.32 -11.75 -7.15
CA GLY A 106 -11.12 -10.62 -7.62
C GLY A 106 -10.52 -9.26 -7.24
N ALA A 107 -10.07 -9.09 -5.99
CA ALA A 107 -9.42 -7.86 -5.55
C ALA A 107 -8.09 -7.63 -6.28
N MET A 108 -7.29 -8.67 -6.48
CA MET A 108 -6.02 -8.56 -7.21
C MET A 108 -6.20 -8.20 -8.69
N VAL A 109 -7.21 -8.78 -9.35
CA VAL A 109 -7.54 -8.45 -10.75
C VAL A 109 -7.99 -7.00 -10.85
N TYR A 110 -8.86 -6.55 -9.96
CA TYR A 110 -9.32 -5.16 -9.93
C TYR A 110 -8.17 -4.17 -9.72
N VAL A 111 -7.32 -4.37 -8.70
CA VAL A 111 -6.18 -3.48 -8.44
C VAL A 111 -5.17 -3.47 -9.59
N ARG A 112 -4.96 -4.60 -10.28
CA ARG A 112 -4.10 -4.61 -11.48
C ARG A 112 -4.72 -3.84 -12.64
N GLN A 113 -6.04 -3.91 -12.81
CA GLN A 113 -6.74 -3.13 -13.81
C GLN A 113 -6.62 -1.63 -13.53
N THR A 114 -6.68 -1.18 -12.28
CA THR A 114 -6.50 0.24 -11.95
C THR A 114 -5.07 0.72 -12.26
N ILE A 115 -4.05 -0.10 -12.02
CA ILE A 115 -2.65 0.22 -12.39
C ILE A 115 -2.51 0.46 -13.91
N VAL A 116 -3.19 -0.34 -14.74
CA VAL A 116 -3.18 -0.16 -16.20
C VAL A 116 -3.87 1.13 -16.61
N ALA A 117 -5.00 1.47 -15.97
CA ALA A 117 -5.69 2.74 -16.21
C ALA A 117 -4.82 3.94 -15.77
N ASP A 118 -4.13 3.83 -14.64
CA ASP A 118 -3.21 4.86 -14.16
C ASP A 118 -2.03 5.08 -15.12
N ALA A 119 -1.52 4.01 -15.73
CA ALA A 119 -0.44 4.12 -16.72
C ALA A 119 -0.83 5.02 -17.90
N SER A 120 -2.05 4.87 -18.44
CA SER A 120 -2.51 5.73 -19.54
C SER A 120 -2.73 7.18 -19.07
N ASN A 121 -3.25 7.38 -17.86
CA ASN A 121 -3.42 8.70 -17.25
C ASN A 121 -2.09 9.43 -17.07
N TYR A 122 -1.07 8.78 -16.52
CA TYR A 122 0.24 9.40 -16.33
C TYR A 122 0.96 9.64 -17.65
N LEU A 123 0.90 8.69 -18.59
CA LEU A 123 1.53 8.82 -19.90
C LEU A 123 0.90 9.96 -20.71
N SER A 124 -0.43 10.05 -20.76
CA SER A 124 -1.13 11.11 -21.51
C SER A 124 -0.75 12.51 -21.02
N ARG A 125 -0.57 12.70 -19.71
CA ARG A 125 -0.09 13.96 -19.12
C ARG A 125 1.33 14.30 -19.60
N ALA A 126 2.24 13.34 -19.54
CA ALA A 126 3.62 13.53 -19.99
C ALA A 126 3.71 13.83 -21.48
N VAL A 127 3.00 13.05 -22.32
CA VAL A 127 2.95 13.24 -23.78
C VAL A 127 2.32 14.58 -24.14
N CYS A 128 1.27 15.01 -23.44
CA CYS A 128 0.65 16.32 -23.67
C CYS A 128 1.65 17.47 -23.47
N ILE A 129 2.45 17.43 -22.40
CA ILE A 129 3.50 18.42 -22.14
C ILE A 129 4.55 18.38 -23.26
N ALA A 130 5.05 17.18 -23.58
CA ALA A 130 6.08 16.99 -24.60
C ALA A 130 5.63 17.50 -25.98
N VAL A 131 4.44 17.10 -26.44
CA VAL A 131 3.89 17.50 -27.74
C VAL A 131 3.67 19.01 -27.82
N ARG A 132 3.12 19.63 -26.76
CA ARG A 132 2.94 21.09 -26.72
C ARG A 132 4.28 21.82 -26.78
N TYR A 133 5.29 21.35 -26.05
CA TYR A 133 6.62 21.95 -26.09
C TYR A 133 7.28 21.75 -27.45
N SER A 134 7.21 20.57 -28.05
CA SER A 134 7.75 20.29 -29.39
C SER A 134 7.08 21.13 -30.48
N ALA A 135 5.80 21.48 -30.33
CA ALA A 135 5.11 22.33 -31.30
C ALA A 135 5.60 23.79 -31.31
N VAL A 136 6.23 24.26 -30.22
CA VAL A 136 6.74 25.65 -30.10
C VAL A 136 8.25 25.72 -30.14
N ARG A 137 8.94 24.67 -29.70
CA ARG A 137 10.40 24.64 -29.66
C ARG A 137 10.94 24.42 -31.06
N ARG A 138 11.60 25.44 -31.59
CA ARG A 138 12.48 25.33 -32.76
C ARG A 138 13.91 25.13 -32.28
N GLN A 139 14.68 24.36 -33.05
CA GLN A 139 16.10 24.16 -32.82
C GLN A 139 16.73 23.64 -34.12
N PHE A 140 17.92 24.13 -34.43
CA PHE A 140 18.61 23.97 -35.72
C PHE A 140 17.95 24.77 -36.85
N GLY A 141 18.68 25.00 -37.94
CA GLY A 141 18.21 25.75 -39.10
C GLY A 141 18.96 25.35 -40.36
N SER A 142 18.25 25.27 -41.49
CA SER A 142 18.83 24.91 -42.78
C SER A 142 19.38 26.12 -43.56
N GLN A 143 19.06 27.35 -43.13
CA GLN A 143 19.47 28.59 -43.79
C GLN A 143 20.13 29.56 -42.81
N ALA A 144 21.24 30.17 -43.23
CA ALA A 144 21.91 31.22 -42.46
C ALA A 144 21.04 32.49 -42.42
N GLY A 145 20.71 32.96 -41.21
CA GLY A 145 19.87 34.15 -40.99
C GLY A 145 18.36 33.91 -41.14
N GLY A 146 17.93 32.69 -41.48
CA GLY A 146 16.53 32.28 -41.50
C GLY A 146 16.01 31.85 -40.12
N PRO A 147 14.69 31.76 -39.92
CA PRO A 147 14.13 31.19 -38.70
C PRO A 147 14.51 29.72 -38.57
N GLU A 148 14.72 29.28 -37.32
CA GLU A 148 14.95 27.87 -37.02
C GLU A 148 13.81 26.97 -37.52
N ILE A 149 14.15 25.73 -37.88
CA ILE A 149 13.19 24.73 -38.35
C ILE A 149 12.31 24.24 -37.20
N GLN A 150 11.08 23.84 -37.54
CA GLN A 150 10.14 23.20 -36.63
C GLN A 150 10.35 21.69 -36.61
#